data_AF-A0A2E6NR58-F1
#
_entry.id   AF-A0A2E6NR58-F1
#
_cell.length_a   1.000
_cell.length_b   1.000
_cell.length_c   1.000
_cell.angle_alpha   90.00
_cell.angle_beta   90.00
_cell.angle_gamma   90.00
#
_symmetry.space_group_name_H-M   'P 1'
#
loop_
_entity.id
_entity.type
_entity.pdbx_description
1 polymer ?
#
loop_
_entity_poly.entity_id
_entity_poly.type
_entity_poly.pdbx_seq_one_letter_code
_entity_poly.pdbx_strand_id
1 'polypeptide(L)'
;MNEPAVRAFLVDTARAVKAMKASWLRVALNLKRIRDDELWRYATPSCENFEDYAFGVLKLNKYVARRMLKAMDYTASKRPDMVHDVSGRIERGEEVVVPSYQVVNNLRLAEEKFEGREGEFRDLESKVFEEGIGRVTFKREVDNMLAAGDEGPGVMELPVDRLQPEGPPDLGRLIERLKDIQEELSRLDVSSESGELLSRLLESLEAQKSRG
;
A
#
# COMPACT_ATOMS: atom_id res chain seq x y z
N MET A 1 23.56 3.97 -7.04
CA MET A 1 23.92 4.95 -5.98
C MET A 1 25.11 4.37 -5.22
N ASN A 2 26.14 5.15 -4.86
CA ASN A 2 27.24 4.61 -4.05
C ASN A 2 26.82 4.49 -2.57
N GLU A 3 27.48 3.63 -1.80
CA GLU A 3 27.11 3.35 -0.40
C GLU A 3 26.97 4.61 0.49
N PRO A 4 27.89 5.59 0.44
CA PRO A 4 27.74 6.83 1.21
C PRO A 4 26.46 7.60 0.88
N ALA A 5 26.09 7.69 -0.40
CA ALA A 5 24.87 8.37 -0.82
C ALA A 5 23.61 7.61 -0.38
N VAL A 6 23.63 6.26 -0.39
CA VAL A 6 22.51 5.46 0.13
C VAL A 6 22.33 5.73 1.63
N ARG A 7 23.41 5.71 2.40
CA ARG A 7 23.35 6.00 3.85
C ARG A 7 22.81 7.39 4.14
N ALA A 8 23.24 8.42 3.39
CA ALA A 8 22.71 9.77 3.50
C ALA A 8 21.19 9.80 3.21
N PHE A 9 20.74 9.12 2.16
CA PHE A 9 19.33 9.00 1.80
C PHE A 9 18.48 8.32 2.89
N LEU A 10 18.99 7.25 3.52
CA LEU A 10 18.31 6.58 4.64
C LEU A 10 18.18 7.51 5.86
N VAL A 11 19.21 8.30 6.16
CA VAL A 11 19.19 9.30 7.25
C VAL A 11 18.17 10.41 6.96
N ASP A 12 18.15 10.92 5.73
CA ASP A 12 17.18 11.94 5.33
C ASP A 12 15.75 11.40 5.34
N THR A 13 15.56 10.13 5.01
CA THR A 13 14.26 9.46 5.15
C THR A 13 13.85 9.37 6.61
N ALA A 14 14.76 9.01 7.52
CA ALA A 14 14.48 8.99 8.95
C ALA A 14 14.12 10.38 9.51
N ARG A 15 14.74 11.45 8.99
CA ARG A 15 14.36 12.84 9.32
C ARG A 15 12.96 13.16 8.79
N ALA A 16 12.67 12.80 7.55
CA ALA A 16 11.35 13.02 6.95
C ALA A 16 10.23 12.29 7.71
N VAL A 17 10.48 11.06 8.18
CA VAL A 17 9.55 10.31 9.05
C VAL A 17 9.25 11.08 10.35
N LYS A 18 10.25 11.71 10.98
CA LYS A 18 10.02 12.52 12.19
C LYS A 18 9.21 13.79 11.90
N ALA A 19 9.35 14.35 10.70
CA ALA A 19 8.64 15.53 10.23
C ALA A 19 7.35 15.22 9.44
N MET A 20 6.89 13.96 9.45
CA MET A 20 5.87 13.41 8.52
C MET A 20 4.55 14.19 8.43
N LYS A 21 4.24 15.02 9.45
CA LYS A 21 3.10 15.95 9.39
C LYS A 21 3.16 16.92 8.18
N ALA A 22 4.34 17.21 7.64
CA ALA A 22 4.53 18.18 6.58
C ALA A 22 4.40 17.61 5.16
N SER A 23 4.66 16.32 4.91
CA SER A 23 4.41 15.69 3.61
C SER A 23 4.61 14.17 3.68
N TRP A 24 3.51 13.43 3.84
CA TRP A 24 3.54 11.96 3.85
C TRP A 24 4.00 11.39 2.50
N LEU A 25 3.77 12.11 1.39
CA LEU A 25 4.14 11.65 0.04
C LEU A 25 5.65 11.52 -0.09
N ARG A 26 6.43 12.46 0.47
CA ARG A 26 7.90 12.36 0.56
C ARG A 26 8.33 11.06 1.24
N VAL A 27 7.72 10.77 2.39
CA VAL A 27 8.04 9.57 3.16
C VAL A 27 7.66 8.33 2.36
N ALA A 28 6.48 8.32 1.73
CA ALA A 28 6.01 7.18 0.95
C ALA A 28 6.87 6.91 -0.29
N LEU A 29 7.29 7.95 -1.01
CA LEU A 29 8.22 7.86 -2.14
C LEU A 29 9.57 7.28 -1.70
N ASN A 30 10.11 7.78 -0.59
CA ASN A 30 11.35 7.25 -0.05
C ASN A 30 11.21 5.79 0.37
N LEU A 31 10.14 5.43 1.09
CA LEU A 31 9.88 4.05 1.50
C LEU A 31 9.72 3.12 0.31
N LYS A 32 9.00 3.55 -0.73
CA LYS A 32 8.84 2.77 -1.97
C LYS A 32 10.18 2.53 -2.64
N ARG A 33 11.00 3.57 -2.81
CA ARG A 33 12.35 3.45 -3.35
C ARG A 33 13.23 2.53 -2.51
N ILE A 34 13.21 2.68 -1.19
CA ILE A 34 14.00 1.84 -0.27
C ILE A 34 13.61 0.37 -0.39
N ARG A 35 12.30 0.09 -0.54
CA ARG A 35 11.78 -1.27 -0.73
C ARG A 35 12.19 -1.82 -2.09
N ASP A 36 11.90 -1.08 -3.16
CA ASP A 36 12.03 -1.55 -4.54
C ASP A 36 13.52 -1.70 -4.95
N ASP A 37 14.41 -0.81 -4.48
CA ASP A 37 15.86 -0.87 -4.71
C ASP A 37 16.62 -1.63 -3.60
N GLU A 38 15.91 -2.25 -2.65
CA GLU A 38 16.46 -2.96 -1.48
C GLU A 38 17.49 -2.16 -0.63
N LEU A 39 17.38 -0.82 -0.60
CA LEU A 39 18.33 0.05 0.08
C LEU A 39 18.38 -0.16 1.59
N TRP A 40 17.36 -0.79 2.16
CA TRP A 40 17.30 -1.16 3.58
C TRP A 40 18.47 -2.06 4.01
N ARG A 41 19.09 -2.78 3.08
CA ARG A 41 20.29 -3.61 3.34
C ARG A 41 21.49 -2.80 3.83
N TYR A 42 21.53 -1.49 3.51
CA TYR A 42 22.59 -0.57 3.94
C TYR A 42 22.27 0.15 5.25
N ALA A 43 21.15 -0.18 5.90
CA ALA A 43 20.76 0.40 7.17
C ALA A 43 21.70 0.00 8.30
N THR A 44 21.64 0.76 9.39
CA THR A 44 22.33 0.45 10.64
C THR A 44 21.36 0.71 11.79
N PRO A 45 21.02 -0.30 12.61
CA PRO A 45 21.49 -1.71 12.57
C PRO A 45 21.09 -2.45 11.28
N SER A 46 21.75 -3.58 11.00
CA SER A 46 21.41 -4.45 9.87
C SER A 46 19.98 -4.99 10.01
N CYS A 47 19.25 -5.03 8.91
CA CYS A 47 17.88 -5.52 8.83
C CYS A 47 17.82 -6.75 7.94
N GLU A 48 16.94 -7.72 8.22
CA GLU A 48 16.79 -8.92 7.39
C GLU A 48 15.84 -8.68 6.21
N ASN A 49 14.90 -7.76 6.39
CA ASN A 49 13.91 -7.37 5.38
C ASN A 49 13.54 -5.88 5.50
N PHE A 50 12.69 -5.42 4.59
CA PHE A 50 12.20 -4.04 4.58
C PHE A 50 11.38 -3.69 5.82
N GLU A 51 10.56 -4.62 6.33
CA GLU A 51 9.71 -4.42 7.50
C GLU A 51 10.53 -4.16 8.78
N ASP A 52 11.65 -4.87 8.97
CA ASP A 52 12.59 -4.63 10.06
C ASP A 52 13.15 -3.22 10.01
N TYR A 53 13.47 -2.74 8.81
CA TYR A 53 13.92 -1.36 8.62
C TYR A 53 12.79 -0.36 8.90
N ALA A 54 11.62 -0.55 8.29
CA ALA A 54 10.51 0.38 8.41
C ALA A 54 9.96 0.47 9.85
N PHE A 55 9.84 -0.66 10.56
CA PHE A 55 9.21 -0.71 11.89
C PHE A 55 10.24 -0.74 13.01
N GLY A 56 11.39 -1.37 12.78
CA GLY A 56 12.48 -1.46 13.74
C GLY A 56 13.36 -0.21 13.76
N VAL A 57 13.85 0.23 12.59
CA VAL A 57 14.79 1.37 12.49
C VAL A 57 14.05 2.70 12.41
N LEU A 58 13.11 2.83 11.46
CA LEU A 58 12.34 4.07 11.28
C LEU A 58 11.24 4.25 12.32
N LYS A 59 10.94 3.21 13.12
CA LYS A 59 9.87 3.22 14.14
C LYS A 59 8.51 3.65 13.60
N LEU A 60 8.25 3.40 12.31
CA LEU A 60 6.94 3.65 11.74
C LEU A 60 5.94 2.66 12.32
N ASN A 61 4.76 3.15 12.67
CA ASN A 61 3.67 2.27 13.01
C ASN A 61 3.31 1.41 11.77
N LYS A 62 3.31 0.08 11.93
CA LYS A 62 3.04 -0.89 10.87
C LYS A 62 1.77 -0.58 10.08
N TYR A 63 0.70 -0.19 10.76
CA TYR A 63 -0.58 0.16 10.13
C TYR A 63 -0.50 1.47 9.34
N VAL A 64 0.18 2.47 9.88
CA VAL A 64 0.38 3.76 9.21
C VAL A 64 1.21 3.56 7.94
N ALA A 65 2.33 2.86 8.02
CA ALA A 65 3.19 2.59 6.88
C ALA A 65 2.47 1.85 5.76
N ARG A 66 1.72 0.78 6.09
CA ARG A 66 0.95 0.01 5.11
C ARG A 66 -0.11 0.85 4.41
N ARG A 67 -0.93 1.60 5.15
CA ARG A 67 -1.96 2.48 4.55
C ARG A 67 -1.35 3.59 3.71
N MET A 68 -0.23 4.14 4.16
CA MET A 68 0.50 5.19 3.44
C MET A 68 1.08 4.67 2.12
N LEU A 69 1.66 3.48 2.11
CA LEU A 69 2.14 2.84 0.88
C LEU A 69 0.99 2.51 -0.08
N LYS A 70 -0.13 1.97 0.42
CA LYS A 70 -1.34 1.75 -0.40
C LYS A 70 -1.89 3.05 -1.00
N ALA A 71 -1.92 4.13 -0.22
CA ALA A 71 -2.31 5.45 -0.71
C ALA A 71 -1.35 5.98 -1.80
N MET A 72 -0.05 5.76 -1.61
CA MET A 72 0.98 6.13 -2.59
C MET A 72 0.84 5.36 -3.89
N ASP A 73 0.71 4.03 -3.84
CA ASP A 73 0.56 3.19 -5.02
C ASP A 73 -0.73 3.55 -5.79
N TYR A 74 -1.81 3.84 -5.07
CA TYR A 74 -3.04 4.36 -5.65
C TYR A 74 -2.83 5.69 -6.38
N THR A 75 -2.18 6.64 -5.70
CA THR A 75 -1.90 7.97 -6.25
C THR A 75 -1.00 7.88 -7.50
N ALA A 76 0.02 7.04 -7.48
CA ALA A 76 0.91 6.83 -8.62
C ALA A 76 0.17 6.23 -9.83
N SER A 77 -0.84 5.40 -9.61
CA SER A 77 -1.68 4.84 -10.66
C SER A 77 -2.67 5.86 -11.24
N LYS A 78 -3.34 6.64 -10.37
CA LYS A 78 -4.43 7.55 -10.78
C LYS A 78 -3.97 8.95 -11.17
N ARG A 79 -2.84 9.42 -10.64
CA ARG A 79 -2.29 10.78 -10.80
C ARG A 79 -0.75 10.74 -10.92
N PRO A 80 -0.20 10.04 -11.94
CA PRO A 80 1.25 9.94 -12.12
C PRO A 80 1.93 11.32 -12.26
N ASP A 81 1.29 12.27 -12.96
CA ASP A 81 1.81 13.62 -13.15
C ASP A 81 1.94 14.39 -11.83
N MET A 82 0.97 14.22 -10.92
CA MET A 82 1.04 14.82 -9.59
C MET A 82 2.21 14.23 -8.80
N VAL A 83 2.43 12.92 -8.86
CA VAL A 83 3.57 12.29 -8.18
C VAL A 83 4.89 12.84 -8.72
N HIS A 84 5.01 13.00 -10.04
CA HIS A 84 6.19 13.56 -10.67
C HIS A 84 6.43 15.03 -10.25
N ASP A 85 5.41 15.88 -10.34
CA ASP A 85 5.50 17.29 -9.93
C ASP A 85 5.89 17.43 -8.46
N VAL A 86 5.17 16.73 -7.58
CA VAL A 86 5.42 16.79 -6.13
C VAL A 86 6.83 16.31 -5.80
N SER A 87 7.31 15.26 -6.46
CA SER A 87 8.70 14.78 -6.28
C SER A 87 9.71 15.87 -6.63
N GLY A 88 9.56 16.49 -7.80
CA GLY A 88 10.46 17.58 -8.23
C GLY A 88 10.41 18.80 -7.32
N ARG A 89 9.23 19.15 -6.79
CA ARG A 89 9.05 20.25 -5.84
C ARG A 89 9.69 19.95 -4.48
N ILE A 90 9.53 18.73 -3.98
CA ILE A 90 10.17 18.27 -2.74
C ILE A 90 11.70 18.33 -2.85
N GLU A 91 12.27 17.92 -3.98
CA GLU A 91 13.72 18.00 -4.23
C GLU A 91 14.25 19.43 -4.20
N ARG A 92 13.44 20.40 -4.63
CA ARG A 92 13.74 21.84 -4.54
C ARG A 92 13.47 22.44 -3.16
N GLY A 93 12.98 21.66 -2.21
CA GLY A 93 12.64 22.13 -0.86
C GLY A 93 11.38 22.98 -0.79
N GLU A 94 10.51 22.91 -1.81
CA GLU A 94 9.24 23.63 -1.81
C GLU A 94 8.22 22.95 -0.88
N GLU A 95 7.37 23.76 -0.27
CA GLU A 95 6.20 23.25 0.45
C GLU A 95 5.15 22.78 -0.56
N VAL A 96 4.68 21.54 -0.38
CA VAL A 96 3.69 20.91 -1.25
C VAL A 96 2.49 20.51 -0.40
N VAL A 97 1.34 21.08 -0.72
CA VAL A 97 0.06 20.67 -0.15
C VAL A 97 -0.43 19.45 -0.91
N VAL A 98 -0.59 18.33 -0.20
CA VAL A 98 -1.17 17.10 -0.73
C VAL A 98 -2.26 16.60 0.20
N PRO A 99 -3.29 15.91 -0.33
CA PRO A 99 -4.34 15.34 0.51
C PRO A 99 -3.74 14.33 1.48
N SER A 100 -4.29 14.20 2.69
CA SER A 100 -3.72 13.25 3.67
C SER A 100 -3.78 11.80 3.15
N TYR A 101 -2.77 10.99 3.48
CA TYR A 101 -2.76 9.57 3.10
C TYR A 101 -4.01 8.81 3.57
N GLN A 102 -4.62 9.25 4.68
CA GLN A 102 -5.84 8.66 5.23
C GLN A 102 -7.03 8.90 4.30
N VAL A 103 -7.17 10.12 3.78
CA VAL A 103 -8.22 10.47 2.82
C VAL A 103 -8.00 9.72 1.51
N VAL A 104 -6.77 9.71 0.98
CA VAL A 104 -6.44 8.97 -0.26
C VAL A 104 -6.68 7.47 -0.11
N ASN A 105 -6.28 6.86 1.02
CA ASN A 105 -6.57 5.44 1.26
C ASN A 105 -8.08 5.18 1.38
N ASN A 106 -8.85 6.11 1.94
CA ASN A 106 -10.32 5.97 1.99
C ASN A 106 -10.94 6.14 0.60
N LEU A 107 -10.42 7.03 -0.23
CA LEU A 107 -10.84 7.19 -1.63
C LEU A 107 -10.61 5.88 -2.42
N ARG A 108 -9.43 5.27 -2.27
CA ARG A 108 -9.12 3.95 -2.85
C ARG A 108 -10.15 2.89 -2.45
N LEU A 109 -10.55 2.87 -1.18
CA LEU A 109 -11.53 1.92 -0.67
C LEU A 109 -12.97 2.25 -1.09
N ALA A 110 -13.24 3.52 -1.38
CA ALA A 110 -14.55 3.96 -1.86
C ALA A 110 -14.77 3.56 -3.32
N GLU A 111 -13.72 3.48 -4.15
CA GLU A 111 -13.83 3.18 -5.59
C GLU A 111 -14.69 1.94 -5.88
N GLU A 112 -14.50 0.85 -5.13
CA GLU A 112 -15.29 -0.38 -5.25
C GLU A 112 -16.80 -0.16 -4.99
N LYS A 113 -17.16 0.83 -4.15
CA LYS A 113 -18.57 1.15 -3.84
C LYS A 113 -19.23 2.03 -4.89
N PHE A 114 -18.44 2.60 -5.80
CA PHE A 114 -18.93 3.43 -6.90
C PHE A 114 -18.84 2.68 -8.24
N GLU A 115 -18.72 1.35 -8.23
CA GLU A 115 -18.83 0.53 -9.43
C GLU A 115 -20.20 0.78 -10.11
N GLY A 116 -20.19 1.15 -11.40
CA GLY A 116 -21.38 1.59 -12.13
C GLY A 116 -21.79 3.06 -11.88
N ARG A 117 -21.02 3.82 -11.09
CA ARG A 117 -21.22 5.25 -10.77
C ARG A 117 -19.92 6.04 -10.96
N GLU A 118 -19.19 5.76 -12.04
CA GLU A 118 -17.83 6.28 -12.30
C GLU A 118 -17.80 7.81 -12.46
N GLY A 119 -18.92 8.42 -12.87
CA GLY A 119 -19.05 9.88 -12.90
C GLY A 119 -18.94 10.49 -11.51
N GLU A 120 -19.71 9.98 -10.55
CA GLU A 120 -19.70 10.47 -9.17
C GLU A 120 -18.37 10.19 -8.47
N PHE A 121 -17.76 9.04 -8.77
CA PHE A 121 -16.44 8.73 -8.26
C PHE A 121 -15.38 9.73 -8.75
N ARG A 122 -15.43 10.14 -10.02
CA ARG A 122 -14.53 11.16 -10.56
C ARG A 122 -14.70 12.51 -9.87
N ASP A 123 -15.94 12.90 -9.57
CA ASP A 123 -16.20 14.14 -8.83
C ASP A 123 -15.63 14.08 -7.41
N LEU A 124 -15.79 12.95 -6.72
CA LEU A 124 -15.19 12.72 -5.41
C LEU A 124 -13.66 12.73 -5.47
N GLU A 125 -13.08 12.08 -6.47
CA GLU A 125 -11.63 12.05 -6.70
C GLU A 125 -11.06 13.45 -6.93
N SER A 126 -11.73 14.25 -7.77
CA SER A 126 -11.36 15.65 -8.02
C SER A 126 -11.38 16.48 -6.74
N LYS A 127 -12.44 16.39 -5.92
CA LYS A 127 -12.47 17.06 -4.61
C LYS A 127 -11.32 16.64 -3.69
N VAL A 128 -10.94 15.36 -3.71
CA VAL A 128 -9.80 14.89 -2.90
C VAL A 128 -8.49 15.50 -3.39
N PHE A 129 -8.17 15.39 -4.68
CA PHE A 129 -6.85 15.76 -5.18
C PHE A 129 -6.69 17.25 -5.50
N GLU A 130 -7.75 17.93 -5.95
CA GLU A 130 -7.71 19.32 -6.39
C GLU A 130 -8.10 20.28 -5.27
N GLU A 131 -9.20 19.99 -4.55
CA GLU A 131 -9.65 20.84 -3.45
C GLU A 131 -8.99 20.48 -2.10
N GLY A 132 -8.33 19.31 -2.01
CA GLY A 132 -7.63 18.88 -0.80
C GLY A 132 -8.56 18.59 0.37
N ILE A 133 -9.77 18.07 0.13
CA ILE A 133 -10.77 17.90 1.19
C ILE A 133 -10.27 17.00 2.33
N GLY A 134 -10.60 17.40 3.57
CA GLY A 134 -10.26 16.65 4.77
C GLY A 134 -11.19 15.46 5.03
N ARG A 135 -10.83 14.62 6.01
CA ARG A 135 -11.56 13.39 6.36
C ARG A 135 -13.06 13.58 6.65
N VAL A 136 -13.42 14.65 7.36
CA VAL A 136 -14.82 14.95 7.72
C VAL A 136 -15.63 15.28 6.46
N THR A 137 -15.10 16.18 5.63
CA THR A 137 -15.71 16.54 4.35
C THR A 137 -15.81 15.33 3.43
N PHE A 138 -14.73 14.56 3.27
CA PHE A 138 -14.73 13.32 2.48
C PHE A 138 -15.86 12.39 2.90
N LYS A 139 -15.97 12.09 4.20
CA LYS A 139 -17.04 11.21 4.69
C LYS A 139 -18.43 11.73 4.29
N ARG A 140 -18.68 13.02 4.51
CA ARG A 140 -19.95 13.65 4.18
C ARG A 140 -20.26 13.58 2.68
N GLU A 141 -19.27 13.83 1.81
CA GLU A 141 -19.47 13.73 0.36
C GLU A 141 -19.85 12.32 -0.06
N VAL A 142 -19.17 11.29 0.48
CA VAL A 142 -19.51 9.91 0.14
C VAL A 142 -20.88 9.51 0.70
N ASP A 143 -21.19 9.86 1.95
CA ASP A 143 -22.50 9.57 2.55
C ASP A 143 -23.63 10.22 1.72
N ASN A 144 -23.44 11.46 1.25
CA ASN A 144 -24.40 12.15 0.38
C ASN A 144 -24.58 11.47 -0.98
N MET A 145 -23.47 11.10 -1.63
CA MET A 145 -23.51 10.42 -2.93
C MET A 145 -24.19 9.05 -2.80
N LEU A 146 -23.82 8.25 -1.79
CA LEU A 146 -24.43 6.94 -1.59
C LEU A 146 -25.92 7.02 -1.22
N ALA A 147 -26.31 7.99 -0.38
CA ALA A 147 -27.72 8.19 -0.01
C ALA A 147 -28.59 8.66 -1.19
N ALA A 148 -28.03 9.40 -2.16
CA ALA A 148 -28.77 9.87 -3.33
C ALA A 148 -29.08 8.77 -4.37
N GLY A 149 -28.51 7.57 -4.24
CA GLY A 149 -28.68 6.45 -5.17
C GLY A 149 -29.75 5.42 -4.80
N ASP A 150 -30.41 5.58 -3.65
CA ASP A 150 -31.51 4.78 -3.06
C ASP A 150 -31.51 3.24 -3.29
N GLU A 151 -30.82 2.50 -2.40
CA GLU A 151 -31.33 1.28 -1.75
C GLU A 151 -30.75 1.19 -0.32
N GLY A 152 -31.47 1.75 0.67
CA GLY A 152 -31.27 1.53 2.10
C GLY A 152 -30.27 2.44 2.83
N PRO A 153 -30.38 2.60 4.17
CA PRO A 153 -29.50 3.44 4.96
C PRO A 153 -28.13 2.77 5.10
N GLY A 154 -27.34 2.79 4.03
CA GLY A 154 -25.93 2.43 4.04
C GLY A 154 -25.14 3.56 4.69
N VAL A 155 -25.19 3.68 6.02
CA VAL A 155 -24.21 4.49 6.75
C VAL A 155 -22.85 3.97 6.31
N MET A 156 -22.03 4.80 5.66
CA MET A 156 -20.65 4.41 5.45
C MET A 156 -20.00 4.44 6.83
N GLU A 157 -19.92 3.28 7.48
CA GLU A 157 -18.75 3.00 8.28
C GLU A 157 -17.60 3.16 7.30
N LEU A 158 -16.95 4.34 7.36
CA LEU A 158 -15.58 4.49 6.85
C LEU A 158 -14.91 3.18 7.22
N PRO A 159 -14.34 2.44 6.27
CA PRO A 159 -13.49 1.34 6.64
C PRO A 159 -12.36 2.00 7.41
N VAL A 160 -12.53 2.11 8.72
CA VAL A 160 -11.45 1.87 9.63
C VAL A 160 -10.99 0.54 9.11
N ASP A 161 -9.80 0.52 8.54
CA ASP A 161 -9.02 -0.68 8.32
C ASP A 161 -8.87 -1.30 9.72
N ARG A 162 -9.98 -1.81 10.27
CA ARG A 162 -10.11 -2.91 11.20
C ARG A 162 -9.70 -4.06 10.31
N LEU A 163 -8.41 -4.06 10.00
CA LEU A 163 -7.71 -5.31 9.89
C LEU A 163 -8.03 -5.97 11.22
N GLN A 164 -9.03 -6.86 11.19
CA GLN A 164 -8.83 -8.13 11.85
C GLN A 164 -7.35 -8.45 11.62
N PRO A 165 -6.55 -8.72 12.67
CA PRO A 165 -5.17 -9.11 12.47
C PRO A 165 -5.22 -10.09 11.32
N GLU A 166 -4.56 -9.78 10.18
CA GLU A 166 -4.63 -10.67 9.03
C GLU A 166 -4.39 -12.04 9.61
N GLY A 167 -5.45 -12.86 9.59
CA GLY A 167 -5.32 -14.23 10.02
C GLY A 167 -4.14 -14.77 9.21
N PRO A 168 -3.42 -15.78 9.73
CA PRO A 168 -2.42 -16.46 8.92
C PRO A 168 -3.01 -16.62 7.50
N PRO A 169 -2.26 -16.21 6.46
CA PRO A 169 -2.78 -16.11 5.09
C PRO A 169 -3.61 -17.35 4.83
N ASP A 170 -4.85 -17.21 4.32
CA ASP A 170 -5.77 -18.35 4.16
C ASP A 170 -5.05 -19.48 3.41
N LEU A 171 -4.48 -20.39 4.21
CA LEU A 171 -3.55 -21.40 3.73
C LEU A 171 -4.29 -22.29 2.75
N GLY A 172 -5.62 -22.44 2.91
CA GLY A 172 -6.49 -23.10 1.97
C GLY A 172 -6.44 -22.47 0.58
N ARG A 173 -6.73 -21.17 0.46
CA ARG A 173 -6.71 -20.48 -0.84
C ARG A 173 -5.32 -20.45 -1.48
N LEU A 174 -4.26 -20.34 -0.68
CA LEU A 174 -2.89 -20.38 -1.19
C LEU A 174 -2.53 -21.78 -1.71
N ILE A 175 -2.87 -22.83 -0.96
CA ILE A 175 -2.67 -24.23 -1.38
C ILE A 175 -3.45 -24.53 -2.66
N GLU A 176 -4.70 -24.09 -2.76
CA GLU A 176 -5.52 -24.30 -3.98
C GLU A 176 -4.88 -23.66 -5.21
N ARG A 177 -4.45 -22.40 -5.12
CA ARG A 177 -3.76 -21.72 -6.23
C ARG A 177 -2.45 -22.40 -6.62
N LEU A 178 -1.69 -22.88 -5.64
CA LEU A 178 -0.44 -23.60 -5.91
C LEU A 178 -0.69 -24.96 -6.57
N LYS A 179 -1.82 -25.64 -6.26
CA LYS A 179 -2.24 -26.87 -6.95
C LYS A 179 -2.64 -26.59 -8.40
N ASP A 180 -3.38 -25.51 -8.65
CA ASP A 180 -3.74 -25.10 -10.02
C ASP A 180 -2.49 -24.82 -10.87
N ILE A 181 -1.51 -24.09 -10.30
CA ILE A 181 -0.22 -23.83 -10.95
C ILE A 181 0.56 -25.13 -11.17
N GLN A 182 0.50 -26.10 -10.24
CA GLN A 182 1.13 -27.40 -10.41
C GLN A 182 0.54 -28.18 -11.59
N GLU A 183 -0.78 -28.14 -11.73
CA GLU A 183 -1.50 -28.82 -12.80
C GLU A 183 -1.18 -28.17 -14.16
N GLU A 184 -1.15 -26.84 -14.22
CA GLU A 184 -0.76 -26.10 -15.42
C GLU A 184 0.69 -26.38 -15.83
N LEU A 185 1.64 -26.40 -14.88
CA LEU A 185 3.05 -26.70 -15.15
C LEU A 185 3.25 -28.15 -15.62
N SER A 186 2.46 -29.08 -15.09
CA SER A 186 2.47 -30.49 -15.49
C SER A 186 1.93 -30.69 -16.92
N ARG A 187 1.01 -29.81 -17.37
CA ARG A 187 0.53 -29.79 -18.77
C ARG A 187 1.53 -29.15 -19.74
N LEU A 188 2.42 -28.30 -19.23
CA LEU A 188 3.41 -27.56 -20.02
C LEU A 188 4.78 -28.26 -20.10
N ASP A 189 4.90 -29.49 -19.56
CA ASP A 189 6.13 -30.31 -19.55
C ASP A 189 7.37 -29.54 -19.02
N VAL A 190 7.13 -28.67 -18.03
CA VAL A 190 8.17 -27.84 -17.43
C VAL A 190 9.04 -28.69 -16.51
N SER A 191 10.36 -28.46 -16.56
CA SER A 191 11.43 -29.13 -15.80
C SER A 191 10.98 -29.80 -14.50
N SER A 192 11.29 -31.10 -14.36
CA SER A 192 10.97 -31.94 -13.20
C SER A 192 11.42 -31.34 -11.86
N GLU A 193 12.50 -30.56 -11.87
CA GLU A 193 13.04 -29.88 -10.68
C GLU A 193 12.08 -28.81 -10.12
N SER A 194 11.38 -28.07 -11.00
CA SER A 194 10.39 -27.08 -10.59
C SER A 194 9.12 -27.74 -10.04
N GLY A 195 8.72 -28.87 -10.62
CA GLY A 195 7.61 -29.68 -10.12
C GLY A 195 7.90 -30.28 -8.73
N GLU A 196 9.11 -30.78 -8.50
CA GLU A 196 9.52 -31.32 -7.19
C GLU A 196 9.55 -30.26 -6.09
N LEU A 197 10.10 -29.07 -6.37
CA LEU A 197 10.13 -27.96 -5.42
C LEU A 197 8.73 -27.50 -5.02
N LEU A 198 7.83 -27.39 -6.00
CA LEU A 198 6.44 -27.01 -5.76
C LEU A 198 5.69 -28.06 -4.93
N SER A 199 5.96 -29.35 -5.18
CA SER A 199 5.39 -30.47 -4.42
C SER A 199 5.80 -30.43 -2.95
N ARG A 200 7.10 -30.22 -2.67
CA ARG A 200 7.61 -30.09 -1.30
C ARG A 200 7.04 -28.87 -0.56
N LEU A 201 6.84 -27.76 -1.28
CA LEU A 201 6.24 -26.55 -0.73
C LEU A 201 4.77 -26.80 -0.36
N LEU A 202 4.00 -27.47 -1.23
CA LEU A 202 2.62 -27.85 -0.96
C LEU A 202 2.49 -28.76 0.26
N GLU A 203 3.32 -29.81 0.37
CA GLU A 203 3.35 -30.70 1.53
C GLU A 203 3.64 -29.95 2.84
N SER A 204 4.59 -29.01 2.81
CA SER A 204 4.94 -28.20 3.97
C SER A 204 3.79 -27.28 4.41
N LEU A 205 3.11 -26.65 3.45
CA LEU A 205 1.99 -25.75 3.70
C LEU A 205 0.75 -26.51 4.20
N GLU A 206 0.46 -27.70 3.67
CA GLU A 206 -0.63 -28.57 4.13
C GLU A 206 -0.37 -29.11 5.55
N ALA A 207 0.88 -29.46 5.87
CA ALA A 207 1.26 -29.85 7.22
C ALA A 207 1.13 -28.69 8.23
N GLN A 208 1.40 -27.45 7.81
CA GLN A 208 1.17 -26.26 8.64
C GLN A 208 -0.32 -25.97 8.82
N LYS A 209 -1.14 -26.10 7.76
CA LYS A 209 -2.60 -25.96 7.85
C LYS A 209 -3.23 -26.97 8.80
N SER A 210 -2.68 -28.19 8.88
CA SER A 210 -3.20 -29.27 9.74
C SER A 210 -2.80 -29.14 11.22
N ARG A 211 -1.88 -28.23 11.55
CA ARG A 211 -1.35 -28.01 12.91
C ARG A 211 -1.89 -26.73 13.57
N GLY A 212 -2.57 -25.87 12.82
CA GLY A 212 -3.25 -24.66 13.31
C GLY A 212 -4.74 -24.90 13.46
#